data_AF-A0A1X7K9F3-F1
#
_entry.id   AF-A0A1X7K9F3-F1
#
_cell.length_a   1.000
_cell.length_b   1.000
_cell.length_c   1.000
_cell.angle_alpha   90.00
_cell.angle_beta   90.00
_cell.angle_gamma   90.00
#
_symmetry.space_group_name_H-M   'P 1'
#
loop_
_entity.id
_entity.type
_entity.pdbx_description
1 polymer ?
#
loop_
_entity_poly.entity_id
_entity_poly.type
_entity_poly.pdbx_seq_one_letter_code
_entity_poly.pdbx_strand_id
1 'polypeptide(L)' 'MKDIFAPWRISYIQSTDKPSGCIFCAFPEQDRDEENLILHRGERSFVILNR' A
#
# COMPACT_ATOMS: atom_id res chain seq x y z
N MET A 1 4.41 12.64 24.51
CA MET A 1 3.93 12.00 23.27
C MET A 1 3.53 13.12 22.32
N LYS A 2 3.94 13.10 21.05
CA LYS A 2 3.51 14.09 20.06
C LYS A 2 2.36 13.48 19.27
N ASP A 3 1.23 14.18 19.21
CA ASP A 3 0.07 13.74 18.43
C ASP A 3 0.33 13.94 16.94
N ILE A 4 0.10 12.89 16.15
CA ILE A 4 0.19 12.92 14.69
C ILE A 4 -1.22 12.74 14.15
N PHE A 5 -1.81 13.86 13.69
CA PHE A 5 -3.13 13.87 13.08
C PHE A 5 -3.05 13.44 11.61
N ALA A 6 -3.98 12.57 11.20
CA ALA A 6 -4.15 12.16 9.81
C ALA A 6 -5.60 12.49 9.38
N PRO A 7 -5.86 13.71 8.90
CA PRO A 7 -7.22 14.19 8.61
C PRO A 7 -7.92 13.37 7.51
N TRP A 8 -7.17 12.66 6.68
CA TRP A 8 -7.65 11.78 5.62
C TRP A 8 -8.14 10.41 6.11
N ARG A 9 -7.85 10.01 7.35
CA ARG A 9 -8.00 8.62 7.82
C ARG A 9 -9.44 8.09 7.75
N ILE A 10 -10.45 8.91 8.08
CA ILE A 10 -11.86 8.48 8.04
C ILE A 10 -12.27 8.16 6.60
N SER A 11 -11.90 9.01 5.64
CA SER A 11 -12.18 8.78 4.22
C SER A 11 -11.50 7.50 3.72
N TYR A 12 -10.23 7.27 4.09
CA TYR A 12 -9.52 6.03 3.75
C TYR A 12 -10.18 4.77 4.34
N ILE A 13 -10.70 4.83 5.57
CA ILE A 13 -11.38 3.70 6.19
C ILE A 13 -12.72 3.40 5.48
N GLN A 14 -13.42 4.43 5.02
CA GLN A 14 -14.71 4.29 4.34
C GLN A 14 -14.59 4.00 2.83
N SER A 15 -13.40 4.08 2.25
CA SER A 15 -13.22 3.83 0.82
C SER A 15 -13.58 2.37 0.46
N THR A 16 -14.25 2.23 -0.67
CA THR A 16 -14.63 0.93 -1.27
C THR A 16 -13.53 0.34 -2.13
N ASP A 17 -12.54 1.15 -2.51
CA ASP A 17 -11.46 0.79 -3.43
C ASP A 17 -10.33 0.01 -2.73
N LYS A 18 -10.69 -0.78 -1.73
CA LYS A 18 -9.74 -1.60 -1.01
C LYS A 18 -9.48 -2.87 -1.80
N PRO A 19 -8.22 -3.20 -2.11
CA PRO A 19 -7.89 -4.46 -2.74
C PRO A 19 -8.39 -5.63 -1.89
N SER A 20 -8.98 -6.62 -2.55
CA SER A 20 -9.38 -7.86 -1.90
C SER A 20 -8.15 -8.71 -1.63
N GLY A 21 -7.97 -9.13 -0.37
CA GLY A 21 -6.87 -10.00 0.04
C GLY A 21 -5.58 -9.28 0.45
N CYS A 22 -4.47 -10.03 0.42
CA CYS A 22 -3.16 -9.57 0.89
C CYS A 22 -2.42 -8.78 -0.22
N ILE A 23 -2.33 -7.46 -0.08
CA ILE A 23 -1.58 -6.60 -1.02
C ILE A 23 -0.10 -6.97 -1.11
N PHE A 24 0.49 -7.40 0.00
CA PHE A 24 1.91 -7.79 0.04
C PHE A 24 2.19 -9.11 -0.67
N CYS A 25 1.14 -9.88 -0.96
CA CYS A 25 1.20 -11.16 -1.63
C CYS A 25 0.85 -10.98 -3.11
N ALA A 26 -0.29 -10.33 -3.39
CA ALA A 26 -0.82 -10.19 -4.74
C ALA A 26 -0.06 -9.17 -5.60
N PHE A 27 0.37 -8.04 -5.04
CA PHE A 27 0.97 -6.97 -5.85
C PHE A 27 2.33 -7.34 -6.44
N PRO A 28 3.23 -8.01 -5.69
CA PRO A 28 4.50 -8.46 -6.26
C PRO A 28 4.36 -9.45 -7.42
N GLU A 29 3.27 -10.21 -7.50
CA GLU A 29 3.02 -11.20 -8.56
C GLU A 29 2.48 -10.59 -9.86
N GLN A 30 1.94 -9.37 -9.81
CA GLN A 30 1.29 -8.74 -10.97
C GLN A 30 2.25 -8.04 -11.94
N ASP A 31 3.53 -7.88 -11.57
CA ASP A 31 4.56 -7.16 -12.35
C ASP A 31 4.13 -5.75 -12.81
N ARG A 32 3.28 -5.10 -12.01
CA ARG A 32 2.67 -3.77 -12.24
C ARG A 32 3.16 -2.79 -11.18
N ASP A 33 4.47 -2.63 -11.08
CA ASP A 33 5.12 -1.96 -9.95
C ASP A 33 4.67 -0.52 -9.76
N GLU A 34 4.62 0.28 -10.82
CA GLU A 34 4.20 1.68 -10.74
C GLU A 34 2.76 1.83 -10.24
N GLU A 35 1.84 1.01 -10.76
CA GLU A 35 0.43 1.05 -10.37
C GLU A 35 0.22 0.49 -8.96
N ASN A 36 1.04 -0.47 -8.53
CA ASN A 36 1.00 -1.01 -7.17
C ASN A 36 1.85 -0.20 -6.18
N LEU A 37 2.47 0.89 -6.63
CA LEU A 37 3.38 1.75 -5.87
C LEU A 37 4.57 0.98 -5.26
N ILE A 38 5.00 -0.09 -5.92
CA ILE A 38 6.24 -0.79 -5.60
C ILE A 38 7.38 0.05 -6.15
N LEU A 39 8.18 0.63 -5.24
CA LEU A 39 9.30 1.49 -5.59
C LEU A 39 10.56 0.69 -5.93
N HIS A 40 10.75 -0.45 -5.25
CA HIS A 40 11.96 -1.25 -5.40
C HIS A 40 11.75 -2.71 -4.99
N ARG A 41 12.40 -3.64 -5.70
CA ARG A 41 12.43 -5.08 -5.41
C ARG A 41 13.85 -5.53 -5.07
N GLY A 42 14.02 -6.06 -3.86
CA GLY A 42 15.23 -6.74 -3.42
C GLY A 42 15.08 -8.26 -3.45
N GLU A 43 16.13 -8.99 -3.07
CA GLU A 43 16.16 -10.45 -3.11
C GLU A 43 15.08 -11.11 -2.22
N ARG A 44 14.78 -10.51 -1.07
CA ARG A 44 13.89 -11.09 -0.03
C ARG A 44 12.80 -10.14 0.45
N SER A 45 12.74 -8.94 -0.11
CA SER A 45 11.81 -7.88 0.32
C SER A 45 11.61 -6.87 -0.80
N PHE A 46 10.58 -6.05 -0.67
CA PHE A 46 10.31 -4.95 -1.59
C PHE A 46 9.83 -3.73 -0.81
N VAL A 47 9.95 -2.55 -1.42
CA VAL A 47 9.51 -1.27 -0.87
C VAL A 47 8.22 -0.87 -1.59
N ILE A 48 7.18 -0.57 -0.82
CA ILE A 48 5.87 -0.14 -1.31
C ILE A 48 5.45 1.14 -0.59
N LEU A 49 4.94 2.11 -1.35
CA LEU A 49 4.40 3.34 -0.77
C LEU A 49 3.00 3.10 -0.20
N ASN A 50 2.70 3.75 0.91
CA ASN A 50 1.35 3.73 1.46
C ASN A 50 0.44 4.63 0.59
N ARG A 51 -0.78 4.15 0.33
CA ARG A 51 -1.85 4.92 -0.30
C ARG A 51 -2.60 5.78 0.71
#